data_AF-A0ABD4YIT5-F1
#
_entry.id   AF-A0ABD4YIT5-F1
#
_cell.length_a   1.000
_cell.length_b   1.000
_cell.length_c   1.000
_cell.angle_alpha   90.00
_cell.angle_beta   90.00
_cell.angle_gamma   90.00
#
_symmetry.space_group_name_H-M   'P 1'
#
loop_
_entity.id
_entity.type
_entity.pdbx_description
1 polymer ?
#
loop_
_entity_poly.entity_id
_entity_poly.type
_entity_poly.pdbx_seq_one_letter_code
_entity_poly.pdbx_strand_id
1 'polypeptide(L)'
;MHSLRIGLHNELHARPSIYFHEPAHVFHMALLEEGNALDQIVGKLETEGENTATHCRSQGLLRLDGFSMKWERHTEFLSLTLVLPKSEGGEFWPAIPDYLESLVSGHEHLIVECTQILVEAEDSWEVSVRGIRLA
;
A
#
# COMPACT_ATOMS: atom_id res chain seq x y z
N MET A 1 26.07 -21.33 13.09
CA MET A 1 24.93 -20.86 12.29
C MET A 1 25.25 -19.47 11.77
N HIS A 2 25.09 -19.20 10.48
CA HIS A 2 25.37 -17.89 9.90
C HIS A 2 24.31 -16.87 10.34
N SER A 3 24.73 -15.72 10.90
CA SER A 3 23.83 -14.69 11.44
C SER A 3 22.84 -14.14 10.41
N LEU A 4 23.28 -14.02 9.15
CA LEU A 4 22.44 -13.52 8.04
C LEU A 4 21.47 -14.54 7.46
N ARG A 5 21.50 -15.81 7.89
CA ARG A 5 20.67 -16.86 7.29
C ARG A 5 19.18 -16.54 7.40
N ILE A 6 18.72 -16.00 8.53
CA ILE A 6 17.31 -15.70 8.75
C ILE A 6 16.89 -14.44 7.97
N GLY A 7 17.71 -13.38 7.98
CA GLY A 7 17.43 -12.15 7.23
C GLY A 7 17.32 -12.40 5.71
N LEU A 8 18.35 -13.02 5.13
CA LEU A 8 18.36 -13.35 3.70
C LEU A 8 17.27 -14.35 3.30
N HIS A 9 16.93 -15.28 4.20
CA HIS A 9 15.83 -16.21 3.96
C HIS A 9 14.48 -15.50 3.92
N ASN A 10 14.26 -14.52 4.80
CA ASN A 10 13.04 -13.71 4.81
C ASN A 10 12.95 -12.76 3.60
N GLU A 11 14.08 -12.34 3.04
CA GLU A 11 14.12 -11.60 1.76
C GLU A 11 13.72 -12.48 0.56
N LEU A 12 14.02 -13.79 0.61
CA LEU A 12 13.80 -14.73 -0.49
C LEU A 12 12.45 -15.48 -0.44
N HIS A 13 11.67 -15.32 0.63
CA HIS A 13 10.35 -15.96 0.75
C HIS A 13 9.24 -15.16 0.07
N ALA A 14 8.22 -15.89 -0.38
CA ALA A 14 7.03 -15.30 -0.99
C ALA A 14 6.37 -14.32 -0.01
N ARG A 15 6.24 -13.07 -0.48
CA ARG A 15 5.57 -12.00 0.25
C ARG A 15 4.07 -12.26 0.26
N PRO A 16 3.35 -11.98 1.35
CA PRO A 16 1.93 -12.28 1.43
C PRO A 16 1.17 -11.53 0.33
N SER A 17 0.33 -12.26 -0.40
CA SER A 17 -0.58 -11.66 -1.38
C SER A 17 -1.70 -10.91 -0.66
N ILE A 18 -2.10 -9.78 -1.21
CA ILE A 18 -3.35 -9.11 -0.83
C ILE A 18 -4.48 -9.66 -1.71
N TYR A 19 -5.56 -10.12 -1.09
CA TYR A 19 -6.74 -10.63 -1.79
C TYR A 19 -7.91 -9.68 -1.58
N PHE A 20 -8.63 -9.37 -2.65
CA PHE A 20 -9.78 -8.49 -2.64
C PHE A 20 -10.75 -8.88 -3.76
N HIS A 21 -11.96 -8.34 -3.70
CA HIS A 21 -12.98 -8.51 -4.73
C HIS A 21 -13.16 -7.20 -5.50
N GLU A 22 -13.40 -7.32 -6.79
CA GLU A 22 -13.88 -6.24 -7.63
C GLU A 22 -15.34 -5.86 -7.31
N PRO A 23 -15.76 -4.61 -7.58
CA PRO A 23 -14.92 -3.49 -7.99
C PRO A 23 -14.15 -2.89 -6.81
N ALA A 24 -12.93 -2.41 -7.06
CA ALA A 24 -12.05 -1.87 -6.01
C ALA A 24 -11.09 -0.79 -6.52
N HIS A 25 -10.73 0.13 -5.64
CA HIS A 25 -9.61 1.04 -5.80
C HIS A 25 -8.40 0.50 -5.05
N VAL A 26 -7.27 0.38 -5.75
CA VAL A 26 -5.98 0.02 -5.15
C VAL A 26 -5.09 1.25 -5.21
N PHE A 27 -4.67 1.73 -4.04
CA PHE A 27 -3.68 2.79 -3.90
C PHE A 27 -2.34 2.15 -3.60
N HIS A 28 -1.34 2.44 -4.43
CA HIS A 28 0.03 2.00 -4.27
C HIS A 28 0.94 3.20 -4.12
N MET A 29 1.85 3.16 -3.15
CA MET A 29 2.90 4.16 -2.99
C MET A 29 4.23 3.47 -2.72
N ALA A 30 5.31 4.05 -3.24
CA ALA A 30 6.67 3.72 -2.83
C ALA A 30 7.37 4.96 -2.28
N LEU A 31 8.01 4.80 -1.12
CA LEU A 31 8.76 5.84 -0.43
C LEU A 31 10.22 5.42 -0.29
N LEU A 32 11.16 6.31 -0.63
CA LEU A 32 12.59 6.08 -0.40
C LEU A 32 12.96 6.31 1.07
N GLU A 33 13.97 5.58 1.53
CA GLU A 33 14.51 5.79 2.87
C GLU A 33 15.31 7.09 2.96
N GLU A 34 15.04 7.86 4.01
CA GLU A 34 15.87 8.97 4.46
C GLU A 34 15.94 8.97 5.99
N GLY A 35 17.12 8.63 6.51
CA GLY A 35 17.36 8.53 7.95
C GLY A 35 16.59 7.38 8.60
N ASN A 36 15.48 7.71 9.26
CA ASN A 36 14.62 6.75 9.98
C ASN A 36 13.14 6.98 9.63
N ALA A 37 12.86 7.50 8.44
CA ALA A 37 11.53 7.90 8.03
C ALA A 37 10.62 6.68 7.82
N LEU A 38 11.12 5.64 7.14
CA LEU A 38 10.29 4.47 6.83
C LEU A 38 9.90 3.69 8.08
N ASP A 39 10.82 3.59 9.04
CA ASP A 39 10.56 2.92 10.33
C ASP A 39 9.55 3.70 11.17
N GLN A 40 9.51 5.04 11.06
CA GLN A 40 8.46 5.86 11.68
C GLN A 40 7.09 5.61 11.03
N ILE A 41 7.03 5.53 9.70
CA ILE A 41 5.79 5.24 8.96
C ILE A 41 5.28 3.83 9.31
N VAL A 42 6.15 2.82 9.32
CA VAL A 42 5.79 1.45 9.72
C VAL A 42 5.32 1.42 11.17
N GLY A 43 6.01 2.10 12.09
CA GLY A 43 5.59 2.17 13.50
C GLY A 43 4.22 2.85 13.68
N LYS A 44 3.93 3.91 12.93
CA LYS A 44 2.61 4.56 12.89
C LYS A 44 1.55 3.58 12.36
N LEU A 45 1.85 2.89 11.26
CA LEU A 45 0.96 1.92 10.65
C LEU A 45 0.64 0.75 11.59
N GLU A 46 1.63 0.22 12.30
CA GLU A 46 1.45 -0.86 13.29
C GLU A 46 0.65 -0.41 14.52
N THR A 47 0.70 0.89 14.85
CA THR A 47 -0.04 1.47 15.98
C THR A 47 -1.51 1.76 15.62
N GLU A 48 -1.75 2.27 14.41
CA GLU A 48 -3.09 2.65 13.92
C GLU A 48 -3.84 1.47 13.29
N GLY A 49 -3.12 0.45 12.84
CA GLY A 49 -3.65 -0.71 12.15
C GLY A 49 -4.21 -1.79 13.08
N GLU A 50 -5.30 -2.42 12.66
CA GLU A 50 -5.79 -3.65 13.28
C GLU A 50 -5.02 -4.84 12.69
N ASN A 51 -4.22 -5.51 13.53
CA ASN A 51 -3.35 -6.58 13.08
C ASN A 51 -4.12 -7.76 12.47
N THR A 52 -3.73 -8.17 11.26
CA THR A 52 -4.06 -9.52 10.78
C THR A 52 -2.97 -10.51 11.21
N ALA A 53 -3.23 -11.81 11.14
CA ALA A 53 -2.33 -12.84 11.64
C ALA A 53 -0.98 -12.97 10.89
N THR A 54 -0.68 -12.09 9.91
CA THR A 54 0.47 -12.19 9.01
C THR A 54 1.35 -10.95 9.10
N HIS A 55 2.35 -10.97 9.98
CA HIS A 55 3.32 -9.89 10.15
C HIS A 55 4.73 -10.43 10.42
N CYS A 56 5.73 -9.77 9.83
CA CYS A 56 7.13 -9.87 10.25
C CYS A 56 7.81 -8.49 10.14
N ARG A 57 9.08 -8.39 10.52
CA ARG A 57 9.79 -7.10 10.58
C ARG A 57 9.87 -6.33 9.25
N SER A 58 9.77 -7.02 8.12
CA SER A 58 9.97 -6.44 6.79
C SER A 58 8.70 -6.38 5.94
N GLN A 59 7.56 -6.86 6.44
CA GLN A 59 6.30 -6.88 5.71
C GLN A 59 5.14 -7.24 6.62
N GLY A 60 3.95 -6.76 6.27
CA GLY A 60 2.74 -7.06 7.02
C GLY A 60 1.46 -6.81 6.27
N LEU A 61 0.39 -7.42 6.77
CA LEU A 61 -0.98 -7.19 6.35
C LEU A 61 -1.81 -6.78 7.56
N LEU A 62 -2.49 -5.65 7.50
CA LEU A 62 -3.36 -5.14 8.56
C LEU A 62 -4.62 -4.53 7.97
N ARG A 63 -5.54 -4.13 8.84
CA ARG A 63 -6.62 -3.23 8.45
C ARG A 63 -6.30 -1.80 8.87
N LEU A 64 -6.27 -0.88 7.92
CA LEU A 64 -6.15 0.55 8.17
C LEU A 64 -7.51 1.17 7.85
N ASP A 65 -8.14 1.80 8.85
CA ASP A 65 -9.51 2.32 8.75
C ASP A 65 -10.53 1.27 8.24
N GLY A 66 -10.36 0.02 8.67
CA GLY A 66 -11.20 -1.11 8.25
C GLY A 66 -10.89 -1.70 6.87
N PHE A 67 -10.00 -1.08 6.09
CA PHE A 67 -9.60 -1.50 4.76
C PHE A 67 -8.29 -2.30 4.75
N SER A 68 -8.14 -3.22 3.79
CA SER A 68 -6.93 -4.05 3.70
C SER A 68 -5.72 -3.22 3.28
N MET A 69 -4.71 -3.19 4.15
CA MET A 69 -3.45 -2.51 3.93
C MET A 69 -2.30 -3.50 4.04
N LYS A 70 -1.49 -3.53 2.99
CA LYS A 70 -0.26 -4.30 2.89
C LYS A 70 0.92 -3.34 2.85
N TRP A 71 1.96 -3.65 3.60
CA TRP A 71 3.21 -2.90 3.56
C TRP A 71 4.39 -3.86 3.41
N GLU A 72 5.42 -3.41 2.70
CA GLU A 72 6.68 -4.14 2.56
C GLU A 72 7.86 -3.18 2.69
N ARG A 73 8.67 -3.42 3.73
CA ARG A 73 9.87 -2.66 4.05
C ARG A 73 11.09 -3.38 3.46
N HIS A 74 11.66 -2.78 2.43
CA HIS A 74 13.01 -3.09 1.92
C HIS A 74 14.02 -2.18 2.59
N THR A 75 15.31 -2.45 2.48
CA THR A 75 16.37 -1.57 3.00
C THR A 75 16.28 -0.13 2.47
N GLU A 76 15.99 0.03 1.17
CA GLU A 76 16.07 1.32 0.47
C GLU A 76 14.71 2.01 0.32
N PHE A 77 13.61 1.27 0.44
CA PHE A 77 12.27 1.80 0.21
C PHE A 77 11.19 1.02 0.99
N LEU A 78 10.05 1.67 1.15
CA LEU A 78 8.82 1.10 1.69
C LEU A 78 7.78 1.12 0.59
N SER A 79 7.09 0.01 0.38
CA SER A 79 5.89 -0.02 -0.45
C SER A 79 4.65 -0.14 0.44
N LEU A 80 3.62 0.64 0.10
CA LEU A 80 2.32 0.64 0.74
C LEU A 80 1.28 0.30 -0.31
N THR A 81 0.37 -0.63 0.00
CA THR A 81 -0.73 -1.02 -0.89
C THR A 81 -2.01 -1.10 -0.09
N LEU A 82 -2.94 -0.22 -0.40
CA LEU A 82 -4.22 -0.08 0.27
C LEU A 82 -5.35 -0.41 -0.71
N VAL A 83 -6.33 -1.18 -0.26
CA VAL A 83 -7.45 -1.61 -1.09
C VAL A 83 -8.78 -1.18 -0.50
N LEU A 84 -9.55 -0.41 -1.27
CA LEU A 84 -10.90 0.03 -0.92
C LEU A 84 -11.90 -0.62 -1.88
N PRO A 85 -12.94 -1.32 -1.38
CA PRO A 85 -14.08 -1.69 -2.19
C PRO A 85 -14.74 -0.46 -2.81
N LYS A 86 -15.02 -0.50 -4.11
CA LYS A 86 -15.76 0.55 -4.82
C LYS A 86 -17.26 0.23 -4.73
N SER A 87 -18.05 1.24 -4.40
CA SER A 87 -19.52 1.11 -4.49
C SER A 87 -19.97 1.17 -5.95
N GLU A 88 -21.03 0.45 -6.29
CA GLU A 88 -21.66 0.54 -7.61
C GLU A 88 -22.08 2.00 -7.89
N GLY A 89 -21.74 2.52 -9.07
CA GLY A 89 -21.95 3.92 -9.43
C GLY A 89 -21.09 4.94 -8.67
N GLY A 90 -20.13 4.49 -7.85
CA GLY A 90 -19.16 5.34 -7.17
C GLY A 90 -18.17 6.00 -8.14
N GLU A 91 -17.43 6.98 -7.64
CA GLU A 91 -16.43 7.70 -8.43
C GLU A 91 -15.36 6.76 -9.03
N PHE A 92 -14.94 7.04 -10.26
CA PHE A 92 -13.87 6.28 -10.92
C PHE A 92 -12.51 6.49 -10.24
N TRP A 93 -12.22 7.74 -9.87
CA TRP A 93 -10.93 8.17 -9.33
C TRP A 93 -11.16 9.04 -8.10
N PRO A 94 -11.54 8.44 -6.95
CA PRO A 94 -11.68 9.17 -5.70
C PRO A 94 -10.32 9.74 -5.28
N ALA A 95 -10.35 10.76 -4.42
CA ALA A 95 -9.16 11.31 -3.79
C ALA A 95 -8.41 10.24 -2.97
N ILE A 96 -7.14 10.50 -2.67
CA ILE A 96 -6.36 9.67 -1.76
C ILE A 96 -7.08 9.67 -0.39
N PRO A 97 -7.30 8.50 0.24
CA PRO A 97 -7.99 8.44 1.52
C PRO A 97 -7.22 9.17 2.62
N ASP A 98 -7.92 9.91 3.48
CA ASP A 98 -7.34 10.72 4.56
C ASP A 98 -6.38 9.93 5.46
N TYR A 99 -6.66 8.66 5.72
CA TYR A 99 -5.80 7.81 6.55
C TYR A 99 -4.49 7.41 5.84
N LEU A 100 -4.50 7.28 4.51
CA LEU A 100 -3.27 7.06 3.73
C LEU A 100 -2.45 8.36 3.65
N GLU A 101 -3.13 9.50 3.46
CA GLU A 101 -2.49 10.81 3.48
C GLU A 101 -1.88 11.11 4.86
N SER A 102 -2.63 10.88 5.93
CA SER A 102 -2.17 11.01 7.31
C SER A 102 -0.94 10.13 7.56
N LEU A 103 -0.95 8.88 7.09
CA LEU A 103 0.14 7.94 7.31
C LEU A 103 1.48 8.45 6.77
N VAL A 104 1.48 9.11 5.61
CA VAL A 104 2.69 9.63 4.95
C VAL A 104 2.94 11.12 5.21
N SER A 105 2.08 11.78 5.99
CA SER A 105 2.20 13.21 6.28
C SER A 105 3.55 13.56 6.92
N GLY A 106 4.19 14.61 6.41
CA GLY A 106 5.56 15.03 6.76
C GLY A 106 6.67 14.27 6.02
N HIS A 107 6.33 13.24 5.25
CA HIS A 107 7.26 12.41 4.47
C HIS A 107 6.95 12.45 2.96
N GLU A 108 6.17 13.44 2.51
CA GLU A 108 5.67 13.51 1.13
C GLU A 108 6.81 13.61 0.09
N HIS A 109 7.91 14.26 0.47
CA HIS A 109 9.11 14.40 -0.36
C HIS A 109 9.83 13.07 -0.62
N LEU A 110 9.54 12.03 0.16
CA LEU A 110 10.12 10.69 0.00
C LEU A 110 9.34 9.82 -0.99
N ILE A 111 8.12 10.24 -1.36
CA ILE A 111 7.26 9.51 -2.28
C ILE A 111 7.86 9.60 -3.68
N VAL A 112 8.31 8.45 -4.20
CA VAL A 112 8.84 8.32 -5.56
C VAL A 112 7.84 7.71 -6.53
N GLU A 113 6.77 7.12 -6.00
CA GLU A 113 5.72 6.51 -6.79
C GLU A 113 4.39 6.63 -6.03
N CYS A 114 3.32 6.95 -6.75
CA CYS A 114 1.96 6.97 -6.24
C CYS A 114 0.99 6.64 -7.39
N THR A 115 0.51 5.41 -7.44
CA THR A 115 -0.44 4.93 -8.45
C THR A 115 -1.78 4.61 -7.81
N GLN A 116 -2.85 5.01 -8.49
CA GLN A 116 -4.21 4.54 -8.22
C GLN A 116 -4.65 3.61 -9.35
N ILE A 117 -5.15 2.43 -8.99
CA ILE A 117 -5.65 1.44 -9.93
C ILE A 117 -7.14 1.23 -9.62
N LEU A 118 -7.97 1.34 -10.66
CA LEU A 118 -9.35 0.90 -10.61
C LEU A 118 -9.44 -0.53 -11.15
N VAL A 119 -9.98 -1.44 -10.35
CA VAL A 119 -10.25 -2.83 -10.73
C VAL A 119 -11.75 -3.00 -10.87
N GLU A 120 -12.19 -3.43 -12.05
CA GLU A 120 -13.60 -3.63 -12.40
C GLU A 120 -13.76 -4.97 -13.12
N ALA A 121 -14.94 -5.58 -12.98
CA ALA A 121 -15.31 -6.75 -13.76
C ALA A 121 -15.40 -6.36 -15.24
N GLU A 122 -15.00 -7.27 -16.13
CA GLU A 122 -15.03 -7.06 -17.59
C GLU A 122 -16.41 -6.60 -18.08
N ASP A 123 -17.48 -7.19 -17.52
CA ASP A 123 -18.87 -6.85 -17.85
C ASP A 123 -19.30 -5.43 -17.44
N SER A 124 -18.52 -4.78 -16.57
CA SER A 124 -18.79 -3.45 -16.00
C SER A 124 -17.87 -2.34 -16.53
N TRP A 125 -17.00 -2.64 -17.50
CA TRP A 125 -16.06 -1.68 -18.06
C TRP A 125 -16.77 -0.52 -18.79
N GLU A 126 -16.86 0.63 -18.12
CA GLU A 126 -17.07 1.90 -18.79
C GLU A 126 -15.71 2.43 -19.26
N VAL A 127 -15.40 2.27 -20.55
CA VAL A 127 -14.13 2.72 -21.16
C VAL A 127 -13.99 4.24 -21.03
N SER A 128 -13.43 4.70 -19.91
CA SER A 128 -13.08 6.10 -19.67
C SER A 128 -11.61 6.31 -20.01
N VAL A 129 -11.33 6.55 -21.30
CA VAL A 129 -10.00 7.00 -21.74
C VAL A 129 -9.82 8.45 -21.30
N ARG A 130 -9.35 8.67 -20.07
CA ARG A 130 -8.84 9.98 -19.65
C ARG A 130 -7.34 10.03 -19.89
N GLY A 131 -6.96 10.50 -21.08
CA GLY A 131 -5.58 10.88 -21.37
C GLY A 131 -5.15 12.04 -20.46
N ILE A 132 -4.03 11.87 -19.78
CA ILE A 132 -3.40 12.93 -18.99
C ILE A 132 -2.92 14.01 -19.98
N ARG A 133 -3.51 15.20 -19.90
CA ARG A 133 -2.93 16.41 -20.49
C ARG A 133 -2.01 16.99 -19.42
N LEU A 134 -0.71 16.78 -19.58
CA LEU A 134 0.28 17.55 -18.84
C LEU A 134 0.20 19.01 -19.33
N ALA A 135 -0.05 19.93 -18.41
CA ALA A 135 0.06 21.37 -18.64
C ALA A 135 1.51 21.82 -18.45
#